data_AF-A0A2G5D9U0-F1
#
_entry.id   AF-A0A2G5D9U0-F1
#
_cell.length_a   1.000
_cell.length_b   1.000
_cell.length_c   1.000
_cell.angle_alpha   90.00
_cell.angle_beta   90.00
_cell.angle_gamma   90.00
#
_symmetry.space_group_name_H-M   'P 1'
#
loop_
_entity.id
_entity.type
_entity.pdbx_description
1 polymer ?
#
loop_
_entity_poly.entity_id
_entity_poly.type
_entity_poly.pdbx_seq_one_letter_code
_entity_poly.pdbx_strand_id
1 'polypeptide(L)'
;MGVGGTLDYISSLLRTRSSSSHKSKKKKVMQTVELKVRMDCDGCEIKVKKALSSMKGIKSVDINRKQQKVTVTGYVEAKKVLKKAQSTGKKSEIWPYVPYNLVVQPYIAQVYDKKAPPGYTKCFAEEIEQSQ
;
A
#
# COMPACT_ATOMS: atom_id res chain seq x y z
N MET A 1 -32.32 -36.33 -43.81
CA MET A 1 -32.90 -35.67 -42.63
C MET A 1 -31.90 -35.80 -41.50
N GLY A 2 -31.20 -34.70 -41.21
CA GLY A 2 -29.93 -34.70 -40.47
C GLY A 2 -30.08 -34.84 -38.96
N VAL A 3 -29.19 -35.64 -38.37
CA VAL A 3 -29.08 -35.93 -36.92
C VAL A 3 -28.39 -34.80 -36.12
N GLY A 4 -28.42 -33.56 -36.61
CA GLY A 4 -27.56 -32.47 -36.13
C GLY A 4 -27.95 -31.80 -34.82
N GLY A 5 -29.16 -32.04 -34.28
CA GLY A 5 -29.68 -31.26 -33.16
C GLY A 5 -29.17 -31.65 -31.76
N THR A 6 -28.84 -32.93 -31.56
CA THR A 6 -28.48 -33.43 -30.21
C THR A 6 -27.05 -33.09 -29.83
N LEU A 7 -26.14 -32.99 -30.82
CA LEU A 7 -24.75 -32.57 -30.58
C LEU A 7 -24.65 -31.09 -30.17
N ASP A 8 -25.49 -30.22 -30.75
CA ASP A 8 -25.54 -28.79 -30.39
C ASP A 8 -25.98 -28.57 -28.94
N TYR A 9 -26.98 -29.33 -28.49
CA TYR A 9 -27.50 -29.31 -27.12
C TYR A 9 -26.45 -29.75 -26.08
N ILE A 10 -25.71 -30.81 -26.39
CA ILE A 10 -24.63 -31.31 -25.52
C ILE A 10 -23.47 -30.29 -25.47
N SER A 11 -23.16 -29.62 -26.58
CA SER A 11 -22.16 -28.53 -26.59
C SER A 11 -22.60 -27.35 -25.70
N SER A 12 -23.89 -27.02 -25.65
CA SER A 12 -24.44 -25.92 -24.85
C SER A 12 -24.45 -26.24 -23.34
N LEU A 13 -24.78 -27.47 -22.97
CA LEU A 13 -24.65 -27.98 -21.59
C LEU A 13 -23.19 -28.03 -21.14
N LEU A 14 -22.28 -28.44 -22.02
CA LEU A 14 -20.86 -28.42 -21.74
C LEU A 14 -20.30 -27.00 -21.69
N ARG A 15 -20.77 -26.04 -22.49
CA ARG A 15 -20.31 -24.63 -22.50
C ARG A 15 -20.81 -23.84 -21.29
N THR A 16 -22.01 -24.14 -20.79
CA THR A 16 -22.55 -23.58 -19.55
C THR A 16 -21.84 -24.14 -18.30
N ARG A 17 -21.53 -25.44 -18.29
CA ARG A 17 -20.78 -26.11 -17.21
C ARG A 17 -19.27 -25.87 -17.26
N SER A 18 -18.72 -25.65 -18.45
CA SER A 18 -17.33 -25.29 -18.70
C SER A 18 -17.14 -23.79 -18.78
N SER A 19 -17.93 -23.02 -18.02
CA SER A 19 -17.56 -21.66 -17.61
C SER A 19 -16.35 -21.72 -16.67
N SER A 20 -15.26 -22.31 -17.16
CA SER A 20 -13.91 -22.09 -16.68
C SER A 20 -13.68 -20.61 -16.79
N SER A 21 -13.97 -19.94 -15.68
CA SER A 21 -13.69 -18.56 -15.40
C SER A 21 -12.29 -18.25 -15.94
N HIS A 22 -12.23 -17.63 -17.12
CA HIS A 22 -11.04 -16.92 -17.56
C HIS A 22 -10.87 -15.77 -16.57
N LYS A 23 -10.27 -16.06 -15.40
CA LYS A 23 -9.74 -15.03 -14.50
C LYS A 23 -8.63 -14.35 -15.27
N SER A 24 -8.98 -13.24 -15.91
CA SER A 24 -8.03 -12.27 -16.42
C SER A 24 -7.05 -11.95 -15.30
N LYS A 25 -5.81 -12.43 -15.45
CA LYS A 25 -4.73 -12.20 -14.50
C LYS A 25 -4.42 -10.71 -14.52
N LYS A 26 -5.09 -9.92 -13.68
CA LYS A 26 -4.71 -8.52 -13.45
C LYS A 26 -3.23 -8.49 -13.09
N LYS A 27 -2.44 -7.76 -13.89
CA LYS A 27 -1.03 -7.50 -13.58
C LYS A 27 -0.98 -6.88 -12.19
N LYS A 28 -0.28 -7.55 -11.28
CA LYS A 28 -0.09 -7.03 -9.93
C LYS A 28 0.89 -5.88 -10.02
N VAL A 29 0.53 -4.74 -9.44
CA VAL A 29 1.44 -3.60 -9.29
C VAL A 29 2.48 -3.96 -8.23
N MET A 30 3.69 -3.40 -8.33
CA MET A 30 4.68 -3.51 -7.27
C MET A 30 4.16 -2.77 -6.04
N GLN A 31 4.00 -3.48 -4.92
CA GLN A 31 3.52 -2.93 -3.66
C GLN A 31 4.61 -2.97 -2.60
N THR A 32 4.63 -1.93 -1.76
CA THR A 32 5.41 -1.89 -0.51
C THR A 32 4.42 -2.05 0.63
N VAL A 33 4.54 -3.13 1.39
CA VAL A 33 3.66 -3.47 2.50
C VAL A 33 4.47 -3.45 3.78
N GLU A 34 3.99 -2.65 4.74
CA GLU A 34 4.59 -2.55 6.05
C GLU A 34 3.73 -3.31 7.06
N LEU A 35 4.37 -4.12 7.90
CA LEU A 35 3.73 -4.95 8.91
C LEU A 35 4.36 -4.68 10.28
N LYS A 36 3.53 -4.70 11.32
CA LYS A 36 3.96 -4.78 12.70
C LYS A 36 3.98 -6.25 13.12
N VAL A 37 5.12 -6.77 13.56
CA VAL A 37 5.27 -8.18 13.97
C VAL A 37 6.04 -8.25 15.27
N ARG A 38 5.47 -8.87 16.31
CA ARG A 38 6.18 -9.07 17.58
C ARG A 38 7.35 -10.04 17.41
N MET A 39 8.56 -9.55 17.65
CA MET A 39 9.81 -10.31 17.53
C MET A 39 10.68 -10.06 18.76
N ASP A 40 10.99 -11.11 19.50
CA ASP A 40 11.71 -11.06 20.79
C ASP A 40 13.18 -11.50 20.64
N CYS A 41 13.45 -12.46 19.75
CA CYS A 41 14.77 -13.06 19.53
C CYS A 41 15.15 -13.12 18.05
N ASP A 42 16.44 -13.32 17.78
CA ASP A 42 17.02 -13.44 16.43
C ASP A 42 16.43 -14.64 15.66
N GLY A 43 16.09 -15.72 16.37
CA GLY A 43 15.39 -16.86 15.77
C GLY A 43 14.01 -16.51 15.20
N CYS A 44 13.32 -15.53 15.79
CA CYS A 44 12.03 -15.05 15.26
C CYS A 44 12.24 -14.25 13.98
N GLU A 45 13.27 -13.40 13.93
CA GLU A 45 13.62 -12.63 12.73
C GLU A 45 13.90 -13.57 11.56
N ILE A 46 14.75 -14.58 11.77
CA ILE A 46 15.13 -15.54 10.73
C ILE A 46 13.91 -16.31 10.23
N LYS A 47 13.02 -16.75 11.13
CA LYS A 47 11.78 -17.45 10.77
C LYS A 47 10.86 -16.59 9.93
N VAL A 48 10.64 -15.33 10.33
CA VAL A 48 9.79 -14.38 9.61
C VAL A 48 10.39 -14.05 8.24
N LYS A 49 11.70 -13.76 8.18
CA LYS A 49 12.42 -13.51 6.92
C LYS A 49 12.25 -14.68 5.96
N LYS A 50 12.50 -15.90 6.42
CA LYS A 50 12.38 -17.12 5.61
C LYS A 50 10.94 -17.36 5.14
N ALA A 51 9.96 -17.17 6.02
CA ALA A 51 8.54 -17.35 5.69
C ALA A 51 8.07 -16.35 4.61
N LEU A 52 8.54 -15.11 4.66
CA LEU A 52 8.21 -14.07 3.70
C LEU A 52 8.99 -14.26 2.39
N SER A 53 10.30 -14.47 2.43
CA SER A 53 11.11 -14.72 1.22
C SER A 53 10.66 -15.96 0.43
N SER A 54 10.05 -16.95 1.09
CA SER A 54 9.49 -18.13 0.43
C SER A 54 8.21 -17.86 -0.39
N MET A 55 7.55 -16.70 -0.23
CA MET A 55 6.35 -16.39 -1.01
C MET A 55 6.67 -15.94 -2.43
N LYS A 56 5.86 -16.40 -3.39
CA LYS A 56 6.00 -16.05 -4.80
C LYS A 56 5.67 -14.56 -5.04
N GLY A 57 6.61 -13.84 -5.65
CA GLY A 57 6.45 -12.45 -6.07
C GLY A 57 7.05 -11.41 -5.13
N ILE A 58 7.72 -11.82 -4.05
CA ILE A 58 8.49 -10.92 -3.19
C ILE A 58 9.86 -10.67 -3.81
N LYS A 59 10.30 -9.41 -3.81
CA LYS A 59 11.60 -8.97 -4.30
C LYS A 59 12.58 -8.79 -3.16
N SER A 60 12.18 -8.01 -2.14
CA SER A 60 13.01 -7.76 -0.96
C SER A 60 12.18 -7.77 0.33
N VAL A 61 12.82 -8.19 1.42
CA VAL A 61 12.26 -8.18 2.78
C VAL A 61 13.27 -7.49 3.68
N ASP A 62 12.86 -6.39 4.29
CA ASP A 62 13.63 -5.65 5.28
C ASP A 62 12.96 -5.78 6.65
N ILE A 63 13.76 -6.01 7.69
CA ILE A 63 13.27 -6.26 9.05
C ILE A 63 13.98 -5.32 10.01
N ASN A 64 13.20 -4.52 10.73
CA ASN A 64 13.68 -3.62 11.76
C ASN A 64 13.25 -4.13 13.13
N ARG A 65 14.15 -4.85 13.82
CA ARG A 65 13.90 -5.42 15.16
C ARG A 65 13.55 -4.35 16.20
N LYS A 66 14.23 -3.19 16.16
CA LYS A 66 14.00 -2.07 17.09
C LYS A 66 12.55 -1.56 17.05
N GLN A 67 11.97 -1.48 15.86
CA GLN A 67 10.60 -1.00 15.64
C GLN A 67 9.57 -2.12 15.54
N GLN A 68 10.01 -3.39 15.61
CA GLN A 68 9.17 -4.57 15.32
C GLN A 68 8.44 -4.42 13.98
N LYS A 69 9.11 -3.83 13.00
CA LYS A 69 8.57 -3.46 11.68
C LYS A 69 9.17 -4.34 10.61
N VAL A 70 8.32 -4.85 9.72
CA VAL A 70 8.72 -5.64 8.55
C VAL A 70 8.24 -4.94 7.30
N THR A 71 9.15 -4.63 6.39
CA THR A 71 8.88 -3.98 5.12
C THR A 71 9.06 -5.00 4.00
N VAL A 72 8.00 -5.26 3.25
CA VAL A 72 7.99 -6.21 2.14
C VAL A 72 7.76 -5.46 0.85
N THR A 73 8.66 -5.62 -0.12
CA THR A 73 8.50 -5.07 -1.46
C THR A 73 8.31 -6.19 -2.47
N GLY A 74 7.28 -6.09 -3.30
CA GLY A 74 7.03 -7.09 -4.34
C GLY A 74 5.65 -7.02 -4.99
N TYR A 75 5.39 -7.95 -5.90
CA TYR A 75 4.14 -8.11 -6.63
C TYR A 75 3.14 -8.95 -5.84
N VAL A 76 2.82 -8.52 -4.61
CA VAL A 76 2.01 -9.27 -3.63
C VAL A 76 0.98 -8.38 -2.95
N GLU A 77 -0.18 -8.96 -2.64
CA GLU A 77 -1.25 -8.27 -1.92
C GLU A 77 -1.00 -8.29 -0.41
N ALA A 78 -1.21 -7.16 0.28
CA ALA A 78 -1.02 -7.02 1.73
C ALA A 78 -1.76 -8.09 2.56
N LYS A 79 -2.98 -8.47 2.17
CA LYS A 79 -3.77 -9.51 2.87
C LYS A 79 -3.08 -10.88 2.86
N LYS A 80 -2.40 -11.23 1.77
CA LYS A 80 -1.68 -12.51 1.65
C LYS A 80 -0.42 -12.50 2.50
N VAL A 81 0.29 -11.37 2.49
CA VAL A 81 1.48 -11.16 3.31
C VAL A 81 1.12 -11.25 4.80
N LEU A 82 0.03 -10.60 5.23
CA LEU A 82 -0.46 -10.66 6.61
C LEU A 82 -0.76 -12.09 7.06
N LYS A 83 -1.52 -12.85 6.25
CA LYS A 83 -1.81 -14.27 6.54
C LYS A 83 -0.55 -15.11 6.65
N LYS A 84 0.45 -14.87 5.80
CA LYS A 84 1.73 -15.60 5.87
C LYS A 84 2.51 -15.25 7.13
N ALA A 85 2.55 -13.98 7.52
CA ALA A 85 3.16 -13.56 8.77
C ALA A 85 2.48 -14.24 9.98
N GLN A 86 1.13 -14.29 10.01
CA GLN A 86 0.37 -14.97 11.06
C GLN A 86 0.64 -16.48 11.10
N SER A 87 0.88 -17.13 9.95
CA SER A 87 1.22 -18.55 9.89
C SER A 87 2.55 -18.90 10.58
N THR A 88 3.38 -17.90 10.89
CA THR A 88 4.62 -18.08 11.69
C THR A 88 4.32 -18.20 13.19
N GLY A 89 3.06 -18.07 13.61
CA GLY A 89 2.63 -18.12 15.02
C GLY A 89 2.86 -16.81 15.76
N LYS A 90 3.16 -15.71 15.06
CA LYS A 90 3.37 -14.39 15.64
C LYS A 90 2.16 -13.50 15.38
N LYS A 91 1.78 -12.70 16.38
CA LYS A 91 0.77 -11.65 16.20
C LYS A 91 1.32 -10.62 15.23
N SER A 92 0.63 -10.43 14.11
CA SER A 92 0.97 -9.46 13.10
C SER A 92 -0.23 -8.61 12.72
N GLU A 93 0.04 -7.33 12.55
CA GLU A 93 -0.91 -6.30 12.17
C GLU A 93 -0.34 -5.54 10.97
N ILE A 94 -1.22 -4.99 10.13
CA ILE A 94 -0.76 -4.05 9.11
C ILE A 94 -0.20 -2.83 9.84
N TRP A 95 0.97 -2.33 9.43
CA TRP A 95 1.50 -1.13 10.05
C TRP A 95 0.52 0.03 9.74
N PRO A 96 0.10 0.81 10.74
CA PRO A 96 -0.77 1.95 10.51
C PRO A 96 0.02 2.98 9.71
N TYR A 97 -0.17 2.99 8.39
CA TYR A 97 0.22 4.12 7.57
C TYR A 97 -0.74 5.24 7.93
N VAL A 98 -0.25 6.27 8.62
CA VAL A 98 -1.03 7.49 8.84
C VAL A 98 -0.97 8.26 7.52
N PRO A 99 -2.05 8.30 6.71
CA PRO A 99 -2.04 9.18 5.56
C PRO A 99 -1.88 10.62 6.08
N TYR A 100 -0.94 11.36 5.50
CA TYR A 100 -0.65 12.75 5.88
C TYR A 100 -1.89 13.65 5.88
N ASN A 101 -2.95 13.29 5.13
CA ASN A 101 -4.25 13.97 5.13
C ASN A 101 -5.03 13.89 6.46
N LEU A 102 -4.68 12.98 7.37
CA LEU A 102 -5.30 12.88 8.72
C LEU A 102 -4.46 13.56 9.80
N VAL A 103 -3.23 13.95 9.48
CA VAL A 103 -2.41 14.77 10.37
C VAL A 103 -2.79 16.20 10.09
N VAL A 104 -3.52 16.83 11.02
CA VAL A 104 -3.69 18.28 11.01
C VAL A 104 -2.29 18.86 11.07
N GLN A 105 -1.80 19.39 9.95
CA GLN A 105 -0.56 20.15 9.94
C GLN A 105 -0.94 21.58 10.37
N PRO A 106 -0.61 22.00 11.60
CA PRO A 106 -0.94 23.34 12.09
C PRO A 106 -0.26 24.47 11.30
N TYR A 107 0.64 24.11 10.37
CA TYR A 107 1.45 24.98 9.52
C TYR A 107 0.91 25.13 8.07
N ILE A 108 -0.22 24.52 7.70
CA ILE A 108 -0.75 24.68 6.33
C ILE A 108 -0.99 26.17 6.04
N ALA A 109 -0.42 26.65 4.94
CA ALA A 109 -0.38 28.07 4.51
C ALA A 109 -1.75 28.77 4.42
N GLN A 110 -2.85 28.03 4.56
CA GLN A 110 -4.21 28.56 4.62
C GLN A 110 -4.58 29.18 5.97
N VAL A 111 -3.75 29.00 7.02
CA VAL A 111 -3.95 29.55 8.37
C VAL A 111 -3.16 30.84 8.61
N TYR A 112 -2.06 31.08 7.89
CA TYR A 112 -1.38 32.36 7.96
C TYR A 112 -2.22 33.41 7.22
N ASP A 113 -2.73 34.38 7.97
CA ASP A 113 -3.32 35.57 7.39
C ASP A 113 -2.26 36.22 6.49
N LYS A 114 -2.64 36.55 5.24
CA LYS A 114 -1.73 37.22 4.29
C LYS A 114 -1.34 38.63 4.78
N LYS A 115 -1.88 39.09 5.91
CA LYS A 115 -1.38 40.24 6.64
C LYS A 115 -0.11 39.89 7.39
N ALA A 116 0.95 40.61 7.05
CA ALA A 116 2.12 40.71 7.90
C ALA A 116 1.72 41.07 9.34
N PRO A 117 2.38 40.50 10.36
CA PRO A 117 2.13 40.85 11.75
C PRO A 117 2.24 42.38 11.93
N PRO A 118 1.35 43.01 12.73
CA PRO A 118 1.38 44.44 12.96
C PRO A 118 2.75 44.83 13.53
N GLY A 119 3.45 45.72 12.81
CA GLY A 119 4.84 46.11 13.07
C GLY A 119 5.82 45.78 11.95
N TYR A 120 5.43 45.03 10.91
CA TYR A 120 6.33 44.63 9.80
C TYR A 120 5.91 45.13 8.41
N THR A 121 4.92 46.02 8.32
CA THR A 121 4.50 46.68 7.06
C THR A 121 4.54 48.18 7.24
N LYS A 122 5.74 48.75 7.11
CA LYS A 122 6.07 50.10 6.63
C LYS A 122 7.55 50.36 6.93
N CYS A 123 8.41 49.98 5.99
CA CYS A 123 9.75 50.56 5.86
C CYS A 123 10.06 50.84 4.38
N PHE A 124 9.13 51.38 3.61
CA PHE A 124 9.42 51.97 2.29
C PHE A 124 8.34 53.00 1.96
N ALA A 125 8.40 54.13 2.64
CA ALA A 125 7.78 55.35 2.15
C ALA A 125 8.63 56.51 2.67
N GLU A 126 9.80 56.72 2.06
CA GLU A 126 10.39 58.04 1.87
C GLU A 126 11.56 57.96 0.87
N GLU A 127 11.72 59.04 0.11
CA GLU A 127 12.61 59.26 -1.05
C GLU A 127 12.19 58.46 -2.29
N ILE A 128 11.49 59.04 -3.25
CA ILE A 128 11.92 60.02 -4.28
C ILE A 128 10.60 60.45 -4.96
N GLU A 129 10.31 61.64 -5.46
CA GLU A 129 10.93 62.96 -5.58
C GLU A 129 9.90 63.74 -6.45
N GLN A 130 9.65 64.99 -6.08
CA GLN A 130 9.33 66.16 -6.93
C GLN A 130 8.37 66.07 -8.13
N SER A 131 7.66 67.19 -8.31
CA SER A 131 7.05 67.65 -9.57
C SER A 131 5.69 66.99 -9.84
N GLN A 132 4.54 67.64 -9.75
CA GLN A 132 4.15 69.04 -9.95
C GLN A 132 2.84 69.30 -9.18
#